data_AF-A0AAI8X8I0-F1
#
_entry.id   AF-A0AAI8X8I0-F1
#
_cell.length_a   1.000
_cell.length_b   1.000
_cell.length_c   1.000
_cell.angle_alpha   90.00
_cell.angle_beta   90.00
_cell.angle_gamma   90.00
#
_symmetry.space_group_name_H-M   'P 1'
#
loop_
_entity.id
_entity.type
_entity.pdbx_description
1 polymer ?
#
loop_
_entity_poly.entity_id
_entity_poly.type
_entity_poly.pdbx_seq_one_letter_code
_entity_poly.pdbx_strand_id
1 'polypeptide(L)' 'MRPAVGSHGRDIRKMTDEQEKPPAATDDVVRRLVNKTGITEAQARELVAFLGRNNWTSLLREARILNPKP' A
#
# COMPACT_ATOMS: atom_id res chain seq x y z
N MET A 1 47.55 -28.10 17.29
CA MET A 1 47.07 -27.09 16.31
C MET A 1 45.67 -27.51 15.87
N ARG A 2 44.72 -26.57 15.82
CA ARG A 2 43.23 -26.63 15.78
C ARG A 2 42.64 -27.15 14.44
N PRO A 3 41.30 -27.27 14.25
CA PRO A 3 40.29 -28.02 15.02
C PRO A 3 39.29 -28.84 14.13
N ALA A 4 38.41 -29.60 14.78
CA ALA A 4 37.24 -30.26 14.21
C ALA A 4 36.22 -29.26 13.63
N VAL A 5 35.60 -29.59 12.49
CA VAL A 5 34.47 -28.84 11.92
C VAL A 5 33.16 -29.56 12.29
N GLY A 6 32.35 -28.83 13.06
CA GLY A 6 31.05 -29.26 13.53
C GLY A 6 29.91 -29.02 12.54
N SER A 7 28.80 -29.67 12.86
CA SER A 7 27.45 -29.55 12.29
C SER A 7 27.10 -28.19 11.69
N HIS A 8 26.46 -28.23 10.53
CA HIS A 8 25.54 -27.19 10.09
C HIS A 8 24.21 -27.85 9.71
N GLY A 9 23.31 -27.90 10.69
CA GLY A 9 21.88 -27.96 10.41
C GLY A 9 21.52 -26.74 9.58
N ARG A 10 20.99 -26.97 8.38
CA ARG A 10 20.41 -25.91 7.54
C ARG A 10 18.92 -25.82 7.83
N ASP A 11 18.61 -25.32 9.00
CA ASP A 11 17.30 -24.73 9.31
C ASP A 11 17.40 -23.22 9.08
N ILE A 12 17.26 -22.79 7.82
CA ILE A 12 16.80 -21.45 7.44
C ILE A 12 16.47 -21.52 5.93
N ARG A 13 15.23 -21.32 5.50
CA ARG A 13 14.61 -20.00 5.50
C ARG A 13 13.08 -20.16 5.52
N LYS A 14 12.53 -19.76 6.66
CA LYS A 14 11.24 -19.09 6.82
C LYS A 14 10.69 -18.53 5.50
N MET A 15 9.48 -18.99 5.19
CA MET A 15 8.34 -18.20 4.74
C MET A 15 8.61 -16.69 4.73
N THR A 16 8.93 -16.14 3.55
CA THR A 16 8.49 -14.78 3.25
C THR A 16 7.29 -14.99 2.36
N ASP A 17 6.12 -15.02 3.01
CA ASP A 17 4.90 -14.53 2.40
C ASP A 17 5.31 -13.21 1.74
N GLU A 18 5.41 -13.24 0.42
CA GLU A 18 5.56 -12.07 -0.41
C GLU A 18 4.35 -11.21 -0.10
N GLN A 19 4.49 -10.39 0.93
CA GLN A 19 3.55 -9.32 1.20
C GLN A 19 3.52 -8.54 -0.10
N GLU A 20 2.46 -8.76 -0.86
CA GLU A 20 1.97 -7.94 -1.95
C GLU A 20 1.57 -6.58 -1.35
N LYS A 21 2.50 -5.93 -0.65
CA LYS A 21 2.33 -4.61 -0.11
C LYS A 21 2.22 -3.73 -1.34
N PRO A 22 1.02 -3.17 -1.64
CA PRO A 22 0.89 -2.27 -2.77
C PRO A 22 1.97 -1.20 -2.60
N PRO A 23 2.62 -0.78 -3.70
CA PRO A 23 3.81 0.06 -3.64
C PRO A 23 3.51 1.24 -2.72
N ALA A 24 4.33 1.44 -1.68
CA ALA A 24 4.02 2.35 -0.56
C ALA A 24 3.50 3.73 -1.00
N ALA A 25 3.97 4.23 -2.14
CA ALA A 25 3.49 5.47 -2.76
C ALA A 25 1.98 5.50 -3.11
N THR A 26 1.33 4.37 -3.37
CA THR A 26 -0.13 4.29 -3.55
C THR A 26 -0.86 4.45 -2.23
N ASP A 27 -0.32 3.87 -1.16
CA ASP A 27 -0.91 3.94 0.17
C ASP A 27 -0.92 5.37 0.71
N ASP A 28 0.15 6.14 0.47
CA ASP A 28 0.21 7.55 0.83
C ASP A 28 -0.86 8.40 0.14
N VAL A 29 -1.09 8.20 -1.16
CA VAL A 29 -2.11 8.95 -1.91
C VAL A 29 -3.53 8.58 -1.44
N VAL A 30 -3.77 7.29 -1.20
CA VAL A 30 -5.05 6.77 -0.67
C VAL A 30 -5.35 7.39 0.69
N ARG A 31 -4.42 7.30 1.65
CA ARG A 31 -4.58 7.88 3.00
C ARG A 31 -4.80 9.39 2.95
N ARG A 32 -4.09 10.09 2.08
CA ARG A 32 -4.28 11.53 1.88
C ARG A 32 -5.67 11.85 1.35
N LEU A 33 -6.18 11.05 0.42
CA LEU A 33 -7.49 11.26 -0.21
C LEU A 33 -8.63 11.02 0.78
N VAL A 34 -8.55 9.93 1.54
CA VAL A 34 -9.49 9.60 2.64
C VAL A 34 -9.54 10.74 3.66
N ASN A 35 -8.38 11.21 4.13
CA ASN A 35 -8.35 12.29 5.13
C ASN A 35 -8.90 13.62 4.59
N LYS A 36 -8.66 13.93 3.31
CA LYS A 36 -9.15 15.19 2.69
C LYS A 36 -10.63 15.21 2.37
N THR A 37 -11.24 14.05 2.10
CA THR A 37 -12.57 13.98 1.48
C THR A 37 -13.57 13.13 2.27
N GLY A 38 -13.08 12.35 3.24
CA GLY A 38 -13.91 11.46 4.06
C GLY A 38 -14.45 10.25 3.33
N ILE A 39 -14.04 9.98 2.08
CA ILE A 39 -14.37 8.73 1.38
C ILE A 39 -13.68 7.54 2.04
N THR A 40 -14.16 6.33 1.78
CA THR A 40 -13.53 5.11 2.30
C THR A 40 -12.21 4.80 1.58
N GLU A 41 -11.32 4.05 2.24
CA GLU A 41 -10.06 3.59 1.62
C GLU A 41 -10.29 2.78 0.35
N ALA A 42 -11.36 1.99 0.30
CA ALA A 42 -11.73 1.22 -0.90
C ALA A 42 -12.04 2.15 -2.08
N GLN A 43 -12.88 3.17 -1.87
CA GLN A 43 -13.19 4.18 -2.90
C GLN A 43 -11.93 4.95 -3.31
N ALA A 44 -11.07 5.30 -2.35
CA ALA A 44 -9.82 5.99 -2.66
C ALA A 44 -8.87 5.12 -3.50
N ARG A 45 -8.75 3.81 -3.21
CA ARG A 45 -7.95 2.87 -3.99
C ARG A 45 -8.48 2.74 -5.42
N GLU A 46 -9.80 2.63 -5.58
CA GLU A 46 -10.47 2.58 -6.89
C GLU A 46 -10.17 3.84 -7.72
N LEU A 47 -10.33 5.03 -7.12
CA LEU A 47 -10.02 6.29 -7.80
C LEU A 47 -8.55 6.39 -8.20
N VAL A 48 -7.64 5.97 -7.33
CA VAL A 48 -6.19 5.99 -7.61
C VAL A 48 -5.81 4.96 -8.68
N ALA A 49 -6.47 3.80 -8.72
CA ALA A 49 -6.29 2.79 -9.76
C ALA A 49 -6.81 3.28 -11.11
N PHE A 50 -7.94 3.99 -11.13
CA PHE A 50 -8.60 4.48 -12.34
C PHE A 50 -7.93 5.73 -12.94
N LEU A 51 -7.62 6.74 -12.11
CA LEU A 51 -7.08 8.03 -12.57
C LEU A 51 -5.55 8.13 -12.49
N GLY A 52 -4.93 7.20 -11.75
CA GLY A 52 -3.51 7.24 -11.43
C GLY A 52 -3.17 8.17 -10.27
N ARG A 53 -2.05 7.87 -9.63
CA ARG A 53 -1.53 8.58 -8.43
C ARG A 53 -1.14 10.04 -8.68
N ASN A 54 -0.79 10.39 -9.91
CA ASN A 54 -0.30 11.72 -10.27
C ASN A 54 -1.43 12.73 -10.50
N ASN A 55 -2.69 12.28 -10.62
CA ASN A 55 -3.80 13.11 -11.05
C ASN A 55 -4.62 13.66 -9.86
N TRP A 56 -3.94 14.34 -8.93
CA TRP A 56 -4.50 14.74 -7.63
C TRP A 56 -5.74 15.63 -7.73
N THR A 57 -5.80 16.56 -8.69
CA THR A 57 -6.97 17.42 -8.91
C THR A 57 -8.20 16.62 -9.32
N SER A 58 -8.03 15.63 -10.20
CA SER A 58 -9.10 14.72 -10.63
C SER A 58 -9.55 13.81 -9.50
N LEU A 59 -8.60 13.24 -8.73
CA LEU A 59 -8.90 12.43 -7.55
C LEU A 59 -9.77 13.20 -6.54
N LEU A 60 -9.43 14.46 -6.26
CA LEU A 60 -10.21 15.29 -5.34
C LEU A 60 -11.61 15.64 -5.84
N ARG A 61 -11.78 15.84 -7.15
CA ARG A 61 -13.10 16.10 -7.73
C ARG A 61 -14.00 14.89 -7.54
N GLU A 62 -13.55 13.72 -8.00
CA GLU A 62 -14.34 12.50 -7.94
C GLU A 62 -14.63 12.09 -6.49
N ALA A 63 -13.64 12.20 -5.61
CA ALA A 63 -13.82 11.92 -4.19
C ALA A 63 -14.89 12.81 -3.52
N ARG A 64 -15.01 14.09 -3.91
CA ARG A 64 -16.06 14.99 -3.40
C ARG A 64 -17.44 14.68 -3.96
N ILE A 65 -17.51 14.13 -5.18
CA ILE A 65 -18.76 13.65 -5.77
C ILE A 65 -19.24 12.39 -5.04
N LEU A 66 -18.32 11.50 -4.67
CA LEU A 66 -18.62 10.25 -3.96
C LEU A 66 -19.06 10.46 -2.51
N ASN A 67 -18.59 11.52 -1.86
CA ASN A 67 -19.01 11.90 -0.51
C ASN A 67 -19.44 13.38 -0.49
N PRO A 68 -20.65 13.68 -0.98
CA PRO A 68 -21.23 15.01 -0.82
C PRO A 68 -21.51 15.18 0.67
N LYS A 69 -20.57 15.79 1.39
CA LYS A 69 -20.79 16.18 2.78
C LYS A 69 -22.08 17.03 2.80
N PRO A 70 -23.07 16.70 3.64
CA PRO A 70 -24.27 17.52 3.80
C PRO A 70 -23.95 18.92 4.32
#